data_AF-A0A2E1MXR0-F1
#
_entry.id   AF-A0A2E1MXR0-F1
#
_cell.length_a   1.000
_cell.length_b   1.000
_cell.length_c   1.000
_cell.angle_alpha   90.00
_cell.angle_beta   90.00
_cell.angle_gamma   90.00
#
_symmetry.space_group_name_H-M   'P 1'
#
loop_
_entity.id
_entity.type
_entity.pdbx_description
1 polymer ?
#
loop_
_entity_poly.entity_id
_entity_poly.type
_entity_poly.pdbx_seq_one_letter_code
_entity_poly.pdbx_strand_id
1 'polypeptide(L)'
;MKKLTLLSLFVAIFFCNQDYDYFGGWPVNPSKNNIDNPDIVPNCVYSNEKSLMSVGCECASDRSCESGKCYKGPGGPFCLPAPGTIFPRFKLIDQFGEDVDLYDFSGHGKLIAIEISAAWCSPCKQLSNWIANGNDEVTRHKQWKPEYNKVKLLVDNGDIFFINVQVSDPYKEAPSLGSIEAWYQEYEDENVPILADINGDFRNWVKNSAFPTIILLNDKMEIVEFSQRGWQSAFGYLSKLKLNEEGHLDNE
;
A
#
# COMPACT_ATOMS: atom_id res chain seq x y z
N MET A 1 49.56 -53.19 -14.77
CA MET A 1 48.26 -52.53 -15.07
C MET A 1 48.11 -51.32 -14.15
N LYS A 2 48.22 -50.11 -14.69
CA LYS A 2 48.08 -48.84 -13.95
C LYS A 2 46.60 -48.55 -13.72
N LYS A 3 46.14 -48.42 -12.48
CA LYS A 3 44.82 -47.87 -12.16
C LYS A 3 44.96 -46.36 -12.03
N LEU A 4 44.36 -45.65 -12.98
CA LEU A 4 44.23 -44.19 -13.02
C LEU A 4 42.99 -43.83 -12.18
N THR A 5 43.18 -43.23 -11.02
CA THR A 5 42.09 -42.79 -10.16
C THR A 5 41.70 -41.38 -10.58
N LEU A 6 40.51 -41.25 -11.16
CA LEU A 6 39.93 -39.99 -11.64
C LEU A 6 39.48 -39.15 -10.43
N LEU A 7 40.11 -38.00 -10.21
CA LEU A 7 39.71 -37.03 -9.19
C LEU A 7 38.56 -36.20 -9.74
N SER A 8 37.33 -36.49 -9.33
CA SER A 8 36.15 -35.70 -9.70
C SER A 8 36.11 -34.42 -8.87
N LEU A 9 36.41 -33.30 -9.52
CA LEU A 9 36.27 -31.96 -8.95
C LEU A 9 34.78 -31.58 -8.89
N PHE A 10 34.14 -31.79 -7.74
CA PHE A 10 32.80 -31.26 -7.48
C PHE A 10 32.90 -29.75 -7.26
N VAL A 11 32.60 -28.96 -8.30
CA VAL A 11 32.34 -27.53 -8.15
C VAL A 11 30.91 -27.40 -7.62
N ALA A 12 30.77 -27.18 -6.31
CA ALA A 12 29.51 -26.79 -5.72
C ALA A 12 29.18 -25.37 -6.19
N ILE A 13 28.20 -25.26 -7.09
CA ILE A 13 27.57 -23.98 -7.41
C ILE A 13 26.76 -23.59 -6.17
N PHE A 14 27.32 -22.76 -5.32
CA PHE A 14 26.56 -22.03 -4.31
C PHE A 14 25.66 -21.05 -5.06
N PHE A 15 24.39 -21.41 -5.25
CA PHE A 15 23.34 -20.43 -5.48
C PHE A 15 23.20 -19.63 -4.19
N CYS A 16 23.88 -18.49 -4.12
CA CYS A 16 23.61 -17.50 -3.10
C CYS A 16 22.28 -16.84 -3.49
N ASN A 17 21.16 -17.36 -2.97
CA ASN A 17 19.97 -16.54 -2.81
C ASN A 17 20.38 -15.48 -1.80
N GLN A 18 20.73 -14.29 -2.27
CA GLN A 18 20.73 -13.14 -1.38
C GLN A 18 19.27 -12.80 -1.16
N ASP A 19 18.73 -13.26 -0.03
CA ASP A 19 17.50 -12.70 0.51
C ASP A 19 17.83 -11.24 0.84
N TYR A 20 17.28 -10.32 0.03
CA TYR A 20 17.43 -8.88 0.22
C TYR A 20 16.54 -8.49 1.40
N ASP A 21 17.02 -8.64 2.63
CA ASP A 21 16.27 -8.23 3.81
C ASP A 21 16.32 -6.71 3.98
N TYR A 22 15.15 -6.07 4.04
CA TYR A 22 15.02 -4.68 4.43
C TYR A 22 15.44 -4.49 5.89
N PHE A 23 16.14 -3.40 6.21
CA PHE A 23 16.49 -3.04 7.58
C PHE A 23 15.27 -2.97 8.49
N GLY A 24 14.15 -2.44 7.98
CA GLY A 24 12.87 -2.39 8.69
C GLY A 24 12.18 -3.74 8.87
N GLY A 25 12.71 -4.83 8.32
CA GLY A 25 12.09 -6.16 8.40
C GLY A 25 10.84 -6.32 7.52
N TRP A 26 10.65 -5.45 6.53
CA TRP A 26 9.53 -5.54 5.58
C TRP A 26 9.57 -6.87 4.84
N PRO A 27 8.40 -7.45 4.49
CA PRO A 27 8.35 -8.67 3.70
C PRO A 27 9.04 -8.48 2.35
N VAL A 28 9.45 -9.59 1.74
CA VAL A 28 9.95 -9.64 0.36
C VAL A 28 9.13 -10.66 -0.40
N ASN A 29 8.75 -10.34 -1.64
CA ASN A 29 8.10 -11.30 -2.52
C ASN A 29 9.03 -11.64 -3.71
N PRO A 30 9.68 -12.82 -3.72
CA PRO A 30 10.56 -13.23 -4.82
C PRO A 30 9.78 -13.44 -6.13
N SER A 31 8.47 -13.65 -6.06
CA SER A 31 7.57 -13.82 -7.20
C SER A 31 6.89 -12.52 -7.63
N LYS A 32 7.23 -11.35 -7.05
CA LYS A 32 6.58 -10.06 -7.37
C LYS A 32 6.59 -9.68 -8.84
N ASN A 33 7.60 -10.14 -9.58
CA ASN A 33 7.72 -9.87 -11.01
C ASN A 33 6.77 -10.71 -11.87
N ASN A 34 6.08 -11.70 -11.30
CA ASN A 34 5.06 -12.51 -11.97
C ASN A 34 3.65 -11.94 -11.81
N ILE A 35 3.48 -10.88 -11.03
CA ILE A 35 2.21 -10.18 -10.86
C ILE A 35 2.12 -9.11 -11.96
N ASP A 36 0.99 -9.08 -12.66
CA ASP A 36 0.73 -8.06 -13.68
C ASP A 36 0.87 -6.66 -13.08
N ASN A 37 1.53 -5.75 -13.81
CA ASN A 37 1.70 -4.36 -13.41
C ASN A 37 1.17 -3.44 -14.51
N PRO A 38 0.08 -2.69 -14.30
CA PRO A 38 -0.54 -1.84 -15.33
C PRO A 38 0.22 -0.54 -15.64
N ASP A 39 1.43 -0.37 -15.11
CA ASP A 39 2.24 0.86 -15.12
C ASP A 39 1.58 2.06 -14.40
N ILE A 40 2.41 2.99 -13.91
CA ILE A 40 1.96 4.17 -13.16
C ILE A 40 1.36 5.23 -14.10
N VAL A 41 1.94 5.37 -15.29
CA VAL A 41 1.48 6.32 -16.31
C VAL A 41 0.42 5.61 -17.13
N PRO A 42 -0.86 6.00 -17.01
CA PRO A 42 -1.88 5.34 -17.78
C PRO A 42 -1.67 5.65 -19.25
N ASN A 43 -1.67 4.62 -20.08
CA ASN A 43 -1.73 4.80 -21.52
C ASN A 43 -3.12 5.36 -21.87
N CYS A 44 -3.27 6.69 -21.87
CA CYS A 44 -4.51 7.37 -22.23
C CYS A 44 -4.77 7.39 -23.74
N VAL A 45 -4.23 6.40 -24.45
CA VAL A 45 -4.57 6.11 -25.83
C VAL A 45 -5.77 5.17 -25.81
N TYR A 46 -6.74 5.43 -26.68
CA TYR A 46 -7.89 4.55 -26.89
C TYR A 46 -7.42 3.11 -27.10
N SER A 47 -7.78 2.18 -26.21
CA SER A 47 -7.51 0.76 -26.43
C SER A 47 -8.34 0.27 -27.62
N ASN A 48 -7.65 -0.30 -28.60
CA ASN A 48 -8.21 -0.74 -29.87
C ASN A 48 -9.03 -2.02 -29.66
N GLU A 49 -10.25 -1.86 -29.14
CA GLU A 49 -11.40 -2.76 -29.33
C GLU A 49 -12.69 -2.17 -28.74
N LYS A 50 -12.58 -1.25 -27.76
CA LYS A 50 -13.72 -0.55 -27.15
C LYS A 50 -13.53 0.96 -26.89
N SER A 51 -12.34 1.53 -27.16
CA SER A 51 -12.08 2.96 -26.97
C SER A 51 -12.37 3.44 -25.54
N LEU A 52 -12.11 2.60 -24.53
CA LEU A 52 -12.25 2.95 -23.12
C LEU A 52 -10.94 3.53 -22.57
N MET A 53 -11.07 4.36 -21.54
CA MET A 53 -9.98 5.04 -20.86
C MET A 53 -9.54 4.24 -19.64
N SER A 54 -8.22 4.10 -19.48
CA SER A 54 -7.58 3.49 -18.32
C SER A 54 -7.78 4.34 -17.05
N VAL A 55 -7.57 3.72 -15.88
CA VAL A 55 -7.58 4.44 -14.59
C VAL A 55 -6.60 5.61 -14.61
N GLY A 56 -7.02 6.76 -14.07
CA GLY A 56 -6.22 7.98 -14.03
C GLY A 56 -6.37 8.89 -15.26
N CYS A 57 -6.89 8.39 -16.39
CA CYS A 57 -7.18 9.20 -17.57
C CYS A 57 -8.44 10.05 -17.42
N GLU A 58 -8.51 11.14 -18.16
CA GLU A 58 -9.70 12.00 -18.20
C GLU A 58 -10.92 11.25 -18.79
N CYS A 59 -12.11 11.54 -18.27
CA CYS A 59 -13.34 10.87 -18.69
C CYS A 59 -14.53 11.81 -18.82
N ALA A 60 -15.45 11.51 -19.74
CA ALA A 60 -16.70 12.26 -19.86
C ALA A 60 -17.84 11.65 -19.01
N SER A 61 -17.84 10.32 -18.89
CA SER A 61 -18.86 9.54 -18.17
C SER A 61 -18.30 8.20 -17.71
N ASP A 62 -19.01 7.51 -16.82
CA ASP A 62 -18.68 6.15 -16.36
C ASP A 62 -18.43 5.17 -17.51
N ARG A 63 -19.20 5.29 -18.60
CA ARG A 63 -19.07 4.45 -19.80
C ARG A 63 -17.79 4.70 -20.60
N SER A 64 -17.07 5.77 -20.30
CA SER A 64 -15.80 6.08 -20.93
C SER A 64 -14.63 5.38 -20.25
N CYS A 65 -14.83 4.77 -19.07
CA CYS A 65 -13.76 4.17 -18.27
C CYS A 65 -13.81 2.64 -18.33
N GLU A 66 -12.66 1.98 -18.41
CA GLU A 66 -12.55 0.52 -18.32
C GLU A 66 -13.12 -0.02 -17.00
N SER A 67 -12.93 0.74 -15.93
CA SER A 67 -13.49 0.46 -14.60
C SER A 67 -14.99 0.71 -14.48
N GLY A 68 -15.62 1.33 -15.47
CA GLY A 68 -16.99 1.81 -15.39
C GLY A 68 -17.21 2.93 -14.38
N LYS A 69 -16.16 3.62 -13.91
CA LYS A 69 -16.26 4.69 -12.91
C LYS A 69 -15.48 5.95 -13.32
N CYS A 70 -16.21 7.04 -13.52
CA CYS A 70 -15.70 8.37 -13.82
C CYS A 70 -16.02 9.34 -12.68
N TYR A 71 -15.00 9.87 -12.02
CA TYR A 71 -15.16 10.78 -10.89
C TYR A 71 -14.87 12.22 -11.26
N LYS A 72 -15.75 13.14 -10.86
CA LYS A 72 -15.59 14.59 -11.03
C LYS A 72 -14.97 15.21 -9.80
N GLY A 73 -13.66 15.45 -9.85
CA GLY A 73 -12.88 16.03 -8.75
C GLY A 73 -12.38 17.46 -9.01
N PRO A 74 -11.66 18.05 -8.03
CA PRO A 74 -11.04 19.38 -8.17
C PRO A 74 -10.05 19.50 -9.34
N GLY A 75 -9.49 18.38 -9.83
CA GLY A 75 -8.60 18.31 -10.98
C GLY A 75 -9.28 17.91 -12.30
N GLY A 76 -10.61 17.96 -12.36
CA GLY A 76 -11.38 17.51 -13.52
C GLY A 76 -11.91 16.08 -13.38
N PRO A 77 -12.60 15.57 -14.41
CA PRO A 77 -13.15 14.23 -14.39
C PRO A 77 -12.09 13.19 -14.78
N PHE A 78 -11.94 12.12 -14.00
CA PHE A 78 -10.98 11.05 -14.28
C PHE A 78 -11.52 9.66 -13.93
N CYS A 79 -11.01 8.64 -14.64
CA CYS A 79 -11.36 7.26 -14.38
C CYS A 79 -10.77 6.79 -13.05
N LEU A 80 -11.62 6.27 -12.18
CA LEU A 80 -11.22 5.66 -10.91
C LEU A 80 -11.08 4.15 -11.05
N PRO A 81 -10.25 3.49 -10.24
CA PRO A 81 -10.25 2.03 -10.21
C PRO A 81 -11.57 1.47 -9.65
N ALA A 82 -11.88 0.24 -10.04
CA ALA A 82 -12.97 -0.55 -9.47
C ALA A 82 -12.39 -1.70 -8.63
N PRO A 83 -13.19 -2.33 -7.74
CA PRO A 83 -12.75 -3.57 -7.10
C PRO A 83 -12.32 -4.60 -8.15
N GLY A 84 -11.21 -5.30 -7.89
CA GLY A 84 -10.55 -6.21 -8.82
C GLY A 84 -9.55 -5.56 -9.78
N THR A 85 -9.49 -4.23 -9.87
CA THR A 85 -8.42 -3.54 -10.62
C THR A 85 -7.08 -3.78 -9.94
N ILE A 86 -6.06 -4.17 -10.70
CA ILE A 86 -4.70 -4.34 -10.19
C ILE A 86 -4.09 -2.96 -9.89
N PHE A 87 -3.53 -2.81 -8.69
CA PHE A 87 -2.88 -1.60 -8.24
C PHE A 87 -1.48 -1.48 -8.87
N PRO A 88 -1.07 -0.33 -9.44
CA PRO A 88 0.24 -0.19 -10.06
C PRO A 88 1.39 -0.43 -9.09
N ARG A 89 2.52 -0.87 -9.63
CA ARG A 89 3.75 -1.06 -8.86
C ARG A 89 4.41 0.29 -8.58
N PHE A 90 4.61 0.58 -7.29
CA PHE A 90 5.39 1.72 -6.84
C PHE A 90 6.60 1.24 -6.06
N LYS A 91 7.74 1.91 -6.28
CA LYS A 91 8.93 1.83 -5.43
C LYS A 91 9.09 3.17 -4.74
N LEU A 92 9.11 3.16 -3.42
CA LEU A 92 9.13 4.35 -2.58
C LEU A 92 10.25 4.22 -1.57
N ILE A 93 10.78 5.34 -1.11
CA ILE A 93 11.81 5.36 -0.07
C ILE A 93 11.14 5.23 1.29
N ASP A 94 11.63 4.33 2.14
CA ASP A 94 11.16 4.19 3.52
C ASP A 94 11.92 5.08 4.52
N GLN A 95 11.53 5.02 5.80
CA GLN A 95 12.15 5.81 6.86
C GLN A 95 13.62 5.48 7.14
N PHE A 96 14.16 4.40 6.55
CA PHE A 96 15.55 3.98 6.70
C PHE A 96 16.38 4.30 5.44
N GLY A 97 15.76 4.89 4.43
CA GLY A 97 16.40 5.25 3.18
C GLY A 97 16.46 4.11 2.15
N GLU A 98 15.69 3.05 2.34
CA GLU A 98 15.65 1.90 1.44
C GLU A 98 14.55 2.05 0.38
N ASP A 99 14.84 1.60 -0.85
CA ASP A 99 13.84 1.53 -1.93
C ASP A 99 12.92 0.31 -1.71
N VAL A 100 11.76 0.56 -1.11
CA VAL A 100 10.74 -0.45 -0.83
C VAL A 100 9.77 -0.58 -2.00
N ASP A 101 9.62 -1.80 -2.51
CA ASP A 101 8.65 -2.11 -3.56
C ASP A 101 7.32 -2.52 -2.93
N LEU A 102 6.22 -1.83 -3.24
CA LEU A 102 4.92 -2.17 -2.67
C LEU A 102 4.49 -3.61 -3.00
N TYR A 103 4.97 -4.18 -4.11
CA TYR A 103 4.65 -5.56 -4.47
C TYR A 103 5.38 -6.58 -3.59
N ASP A 104 6.36 -6.19 -2.77
CA ASP A 104 6.96 -7.11 -1.79
C ASP A 104 5.99 -7.53 -0.69
N PHE A 105 4.93 -6.75 -0.45
CA PHE A 105 3.85 -7.06 0.50
C PHE A 105 2.79 -8.02 -0.06
N SER A 106 2.90 -8.43 -1.32
CA SER A 106 2.00 -9.39 -1.96
C SER A 106 2.50 -10.83 -1.86
N GLY A 107 1.62 -11.81 -2.02
CA GLY A 107 1.95 -13.24 -1.98
C GLY A 107 2.13 -13.83 -0.57
N HIS A 108 1.69 -13.13 0.48
CA HIS A 108 1.79 -13.54 1.89
C HIS A 108 0.45 -13.96 2.50
N GLY A 109 -0.62 -14.03 1.70
CA GLY A 109 -1.98 -14.35 2.14
C GLY A 109 -2.65 -13.25 2.98
N LYS A 110 -2.13 -12.01 2.96
CA LYS A 110 -2.61 -10.91 3.81
C LYS A 110 -3.26 -9.80 2.99
N LEU A 111 -4.17 -9.07 3.63
CA LEU A 111 -4.65 -7.80 3.08
C LEU A 111 -3.60 -6.71 3.28
N ILE A 112 -3.58 -5.73 2.37
CA ILE A 112 -2.65 -4.60 2.41
C ILE A 112 -3.49 -3.32 2.50
N ALA A 113 -3.42 -2.64 3.65
CA ALA A 113 -4.05 -1.35 3.87
C ALA A 113 -3.01 -0.24 3.63
N ILE A 114 -3.20 0.56 2.58
CA ILE A 114 -2.33 1.69 2.26
C ILE A 114 -2.99 2.96 2.75
N GLU A 115 -2.46 3.55 3.82
CA GLU A 115 -2.81 4.87 4.29
C GLU A 115 -2.05 5.92 3.48
N ILE A 116 -2.79 6.88 2.94
CA ILE A 116 -2.25 8.05 2.27
C ILE A 116 -2.35 9.20 3.25
N SER A 117 -1.20 9.72 3.64
CA SER A 117 -1.04 10.67 4.73
C SER A 117 -0.34 11.95 4.28
N ALA A 118 -0.44 12.99 5.10
CA ALA A 118 0.32 14.22 4.94
C ALA A 118 0.87 14.64 6.30
N ALA A 119 2.14 15.04 6.39
CA ALA A 119 2.76 15.28 7.68
C ALA A 119 2.14 16.48 8.43
N TRP A 120 1.51 17.43 7.72
CA TRP A 120 0.78 18.56 8.29
C TRP A 120 -0.67 18.22 8.68
N CYS A 121 -1.19 17.04 8.31
CA CYS A 121 -2.58 16.66 8.51
C CYS A 121 -2.82 16.16 9.95
N SER A 122 -3.61 16.92 10.72
CA SER A 122 -3.94 16.57 12.11
C SER A 122 -4.65 15.21 12.25
N PRO A 123 -5.70 14.88 11.47
CA PRO A 123 -6.32 13.55 11.54
C PRO A 123 -5.36 12.39 11.20
N CYS A 124 -4.35 12.64 10.37
CA CYS A 124 -3.33 11.66 10.01
C CYS A 124 -2.41 11.37 11.20
N LYS A 125 -1.93 12.43 11.87
CA LYS A 125 -1.15 12.30 13.12
C LYS A 125 -1.92 11.56 14.20
N GLN A 126 -3.20 11.90 14.36
CA GLN A 126 -4.07 11.23 15.33
C GLN A 126 -4.23 9.74 15.01
N LEU A 127 -4.35 9.37 13.74
CA LEU A 127 -4.44 7.98 13.31
C LEU A 127 -3.13 7.23 13.58
N SER A 128 -1.97 7.77 13.18
CA SER A 128 -0.67 7.12 13.45
C SER A 128 -0.37 7.01 14.95
N ASN A 129 -0.71 8.03 15.74
CA ASN A 129 -0.56 7.98 17.20
C ASN A 129 -1.49 6.94 17.86
N TRP A 130 -2.67 6.73 17.28
CA TRP A 130 -3.58 5.67 17.72
C TRP A 130 -3.03 4.27 17.41
N ILE A 131 -2.46 4.07 16.22
CA ILE A 131 -1.82 2.80 15.83
C ILE A 131 -0.58 2.54 16.69
N ALA A 132 0.40 3.45 16.71
CA ALA A 132 1.67 3.26 17.38
C ALA A 132 1.58 3.28 18.91
N ASN A 133 0.88 4.27 19.47
CA ASN A 133 0.92 4.55 20.92
C ASN A 133 -0.41 4.30 21.64
N GLY A 134 -1.46 3.85 20.93
CA GLY A 134 -2.79 3.66 21.52
C GLY A 134 -3.49 4.95 21.95
N ASN A 135 -3.11 6.11 21.40
CA ASN A 135 -3.78 7.37 21.72
C ASN A 135 -5.16 7.47 21.06
N ASP A 136 -6.22 7.42 21.87
CA ASP A 136 -7.60 7.40 21.40
C ASP A 136 -8.14 8.75 20.88
N GLU A 137 -7.31 9.75 20.66
CA GLU A 137 -7.77 11.05 20.14
C GLU A 137 -8.53 10.93 18.81
N VAL A 138 -8.07 10.08 17.89
CA VAL A 138 -8.72 9.85 16.59
C VAL A 138 -10.17 9.35 16.77
N THR A 139 -10.45 8.64 17.86
CA THR A 139 -11.77 8.06 18.15
C THR A 139 -12.84 9.10 18.45
N ARG A 140 -12.42 10.33 18.80
CA ARG A 140 -13.33 11.47 19.02
C ARG A 140 -13.91 12.03 17.71
N HIS A 141 -13.37 11.61 16.56
CA HIS A 141 -13.87 12.06 15.27
C HIS A 141 -15.29 11.53 15.02
N LYS A 142 -16.21 12.39 14.54
CA LYS A 142 -17.64 12.02 14.36
C LYS A 142 -17.89 10.80 13.47
N GLN A 143 -16.93 10.48 12.61
CA GLN A 143 -17.01 9.37 11.65
C GLN A 143 -16.29 8.11 12.15
N TRP A 144 -15.66 8.17 13.32
CA TRP A 144 -15.12 6.99 13.99
C TRP A 144 -16.26 6.11 14.47
N LYS A 145 -16.06 4.79 14.39
CA LYS A 145 -17.00 3.82 14.92
C LYS A 145 -16.26 2.84 15.83
N PRO A 146 -16.86 2.39 16.95
CA PRO A 146 -16.19 1.50 17.90
C PRO A 146 -15.59 0.24 17.26
N GLU A 147 -16.25 -0.31 16.24
CA GLU A 147 -15.77 -1.51 15.53
C GLU A 147 -14.44 -1.31 14.79
N TYR A 148 -14.01 -0.06 14.54
CA TYR A 148 -12.71 0.23 13.93
C TYR A 148 -11.54 -0.11 14.86
N ASN A 149 -11.79 -0.29 16.16
CA ASN A 149 -10.76 -0.74 17.08
C ASN A 149 -10.19 -2.12 16.71
N LYS A 150 -10.95 -2.94 15.98
CA LYS A 150 -10.45 -4.20 15.40
C LYS A 150 -9.26 -3.98 14.46
N VAL A 151 -9.19 -2.85 13.77
CA VAL A 151 -8.11 -2.60 12.79
C VAL A 151 -6.76 -2.54 13.48
N LYS A 152 -6.64 -1.89 14.64
CA LYS A 152 -5.37 -1.87 15.38
C LYS A 152 -4.94 -3.28 15.76
N LEU A 153 -5.85 -4.11 16.27
CA LEU A 153 -5.56 -5.51 16.59
C LEU A 153 -5.01 -6.28 15.37
N LEU A 154 -5.61 -6.08 14.19
CA LEU A 154 -5.13 -6.71 12.95
C LEU A 154 -3.71 -6.27 12.56
N VAL A 155 -3.35 -5.00 12.83
CA VAL A 155 -2.00 -4.48 12.59
C VAL A 155 -1.02 -5.04 13.60
N ASP A 156 -1.34 -4.95 14.90
CA ASP A 156 -0.49 -5.41 16.00
C ASP A 156 -0.20 -6.92 15.91
N ASN A 157 -1.17 -7.70 15.44
CA ASN A 157 -1.03 -9.15 15.24
C ASN A 157 -0.28 -9.51 13.94
N GLY A 158 0.00 -8.53 13.08
CA GLY A 158 0.53 -8.76 11.74
C GLY A 158 -0.43 -9.50 10.82
N ASP A 159 -1.74 -9.50 11.09
CA ASP A 159 -2.75 -10.17 10.25
C ASP A 159 -2.98 -9.43 8.92
N ILE A 160 -2.71 -8.13 8.89
CA ILE A 160 -2.69 -7.29 7.69
C ILE A 160 -1.38 -6.52 7.62
N PHE A 161 -0.99 -6.09 6.42
CA PHE A 161 0.02 -5.06 6.26
C PHE A 161 -0.62 -3.69 6.29
N PHE A 162 -0.12 -2.79 7.12
CA PHE A 162 -0.57 -1.40 7.17
C PHE A 162 0.60 -0.48 6.79
N ILE A 163 0.49 0.18 5.65
CA ILE A 163 1.57 0.96 5.06
C ILE A 163 1.17 2.43 5.06
N ASN A 164 1.99 3.30 5.61
CA ASN A 164 1.79 4.75 5.52
C ASN A 164 2.58 5.29 4.32
N VAL A 165 1.90 5.92 3.37
CA VAL A 165 2.50 6.64 2.25
C VAL A 165 2.29 8.14 2.49
N GLN A 166 3.35 8.84 2.87
CA GLN A 166 3.35 10.28 3.06
C GLN A 166 3.50 10.96 1.70
N VAL A 167 2.57 11.85 1.36
CA VAL A 167 2.58 12.59 0.07
C VAL A 167 2.94 14.06 0.20
N SER A 168 3.15 14.54 1.41
CA SER A 168 3.69 15.88 1.66
C SER A 168 4.27 16.01 3.07
N ASP A 169 5.32 16.81 3.20
CA ASP A 169 6.02 17.13 4.44
C ASP A 169 5.26 18.14 5.32
N PRO A 170 5.76 18.54 6.52
CA PRO A 170 5.06 19.49 7.39
C PRO A 170 4.84 20.88 6.80
N TYR A 171 5.60 21.26 5.77
CA TYR A 171 5.52 22.54 5.07
C TYR A 171 4.64 22.50 3.82
N LYS A 172 3.99 21.34 3.55
CA LYS A 172 3.13 21.06 2.39
C LYS A 172 3.90 20.91 1.07
N GLU A 173 5.20 20.69 1.15
CA GLU A 173 6.05 20.35 0.02
C GLU A 173 6.13 18.83 -0.16
N ALA A 174 6.83 18.35 -1.18
CA ALA A 174 7.09 16.93 -1.35
C ALA A 174 7.76 16.32 -0.10
N PRO A 175 7.43 15.08 0.28
CA PRO A 175 8.09 14.41 1.41
C PRO A 175 9.58 14.23 1.13
N SER A 176 10.37 14.11 2.19
CA SER A 176 11.81 13.81 2.12
C SER A 176 12.13 12.69 3.11
N LEU A 177 13.30 12.06 2.97
CA LEU A 177 13.77 11.06 3.94
C LEU A 177 13.70 11.61 5.38
N GLY A 178 14.21 12.83 5.60
CA GLY A 178 14.15 13.46 6.92
C GLY A 178 12.73 13.70 7.44
N SER A 179 11.73 13.91 6.58
CA SER A 179 10.35 14.11 7.04
C SER A 179 9.67 12.80 7.45
N ILE A 180 9.98 11.69 6.78
CA ILE A 180 9.47 10.36 7.16
C ILE A 180 10.25 9.74 8.32
N GLU A 181 11.55 10.01 8.45
CA GLU A 181 12.35 9.69 9.64
C GLU A 181 11.78 10.38 10.88
N ALA A 182 11.51 11.69 10.81
CA ALA A 182 10.92 12.44 11.91
C ALA A 182 9.52 11.94 12.28
N TRP A 183 8.73 11.53 11.28
CA TRP A 183 7.41 10.91 11.51
C TRP A 183 7.55 9.57 12.24
N TYR A 184 8.46 8.71 11.79
CA TYR A 184 8.72 7.41 12.41
C TYR A 184 9.23 7.55 13.86
N GLN A 185 10.07 8.55 14.14
CA GLN A 185 10.52 8.82 15.51
C GLN A 185 9.39 9.25 16.46
N GLU A 186 8.33 9.88 15.94
CA GLU A 186 7.17 10.31 16.74
C GLU A 186 6.12 9.20 16.91
N TYR A 187 5.95 8.37 15.88
CA TYR A 187 4.95 7.31 15.79
C TYR A 187 5.60 5.97 15.43
N GLU A 188 6.60 5.56 16.21
CA GLU A 188 7.37 4.34 15.96
C GLU A 188 6.48 3.10 16.10
N ASP A 189 6.40 2.30 15.04
CA ASP A 189 5.72 1.01 15.01
C ASP A 189 6.42 0.08 14.01
N GLU A 190 6.89 -1.06 14.50
CA GLU A 190 7.64 -2.04 13.69
C GLU A 190 6.76 -2.74 12.63
N ASN A 191 5.43 -2.64 12.73
CA ASN A 191 4.51 -3.23 11.76
C ASN A 191 4.09 -2.24 10.66
N VAL A 192 4.50 -0.96 10.76
CA VAL A 192 4.04 0.12 9.88
C VAL A 192 5.22 0.81 9.18
N PRO A 193 5.56 0.41 7.93
CA PRO A 193 6.51 1.18 7.12
C PRO A 193 5.97 2.57 6.79
N ILE A 194 6.84 3.58 6.81
CA ILE A 194 6.55 4.96 6.42
C ILE A 194 7.28 5.25 5.10
N LEU A 195 6.53 5.37 4.01
CA LEU A 195 7.06 5.54 2.67
C LEU A 195 6.85 6.98 2.16
N ALA A 196 7.82 7.54 1.45
CA ALA A 196 7.72 8.88 0.86
C ALA A 196 7.40 8.84 -0.65
N ASP A 197 6.29 9.48 -1.04
CA ASP A 197 5.96 9.79 -2.43
C ASP A 197 6.70 11.05 -2.91
N ILE A 198 8.02 10.96 -3.04
CA ILE A 198 8.90 12.10 -3.36
C ILE A 198 8.56 12.71 -4.72
N ASN A 199 8.24 11.87 -5.70
CA ASN A 199 7.95 12.31 -7.07
C ASN A 199 6.49 12.76 -7.25
N GLY A 200 5.60 12.46 -6.30
CA GLY A 200 4.17 12.74 -6.38
C GLY A 200 3.39 11.78 -7.28
N ASP A 201 4.05 10.78 -7.86
CA ASP A 201 3.45 9.83 -8.79
C ASP A 201 2.34 9.00 -8.13
N PHE A 202 2.54 8.59 -6.88
CA PHE A 202 1.55 7.83 -6.13
C PHE A 202 0.29 8.66 -5.90
N ARG A 203 0.46 9.89 -5.39
CA ARG A 203 -0.65 10.84 -5.19
C ARG A 203 -1.36 11.17 -6.50
N ASN A 204 -0.62 11.34 -7.59
CA ASN A 204 -1.16 11.66 -8.91
C ASN A 204 -2.01 10.53 -9.49
N TRP A 205 -1.67 9.27 -9.19
CA TRP A 205 -2.44 8.11 -9.61
C TRP A 205 -3.70 7.93 -8.75
N VAL A 206 -3.56 7.97 -7.42
CA VAL A 206 -4.70 7.76 -6.51
C VAL A 206 -5.71 8.91 -6.59
N LYS A 207 -5.23 10.14 -6.76
CA LYS A 207 -6.07 11.35 -6.83
C LYS A 207 -7.02 11.48 -5.64
N ASN A 208 -6.51 11.22 -4.43
CA ASN A 208 -7.27 11.41 -3.21
C ASN A 208 -7.62 12.90 -3.00
N SER A 209 -8.78 13.13 -2.39
CA SER A 209 -9.38 14.46 -2.18
C SER A 209 -9.22 14.98 -0.76
N ALA A 210 -8.85 14.11 0.18
CA ALA A 210 -8.61 14.47 1.58
C ALA A 210 -7.62 13.49 2.23
N PHE A 211 -7.15 13.83 3.43
CA PHE A 211 -6.28 12.99 4.24
C PHE A 211 -6.87 12.75 5.64
N PRO A 212 -6.58 11.60 6.26
CA PRO A 212 -5.98 10.43 5.61
C PRO A 212 -6.97 9.79 4.62
N THR A 213 -6.47 8.96 3.72
CA THR A 213 -7.27 8.10 2.84
C THR A 213 -6.72 6.69 2.91
N ILE A 214 -7.57 5.67 3.01
CA ILE A 214 -7.09 4.29 3.06
C ILE A 214 -7.65 3.51 1.89
N ILE A 215 -6.74 2.85 1.15
CA ILE A 215 -7.05 1.89 0.09
C ILE A 215 -6.75 0.50 0.63
N LEU A 216 -7.61 -0.47 0.33
CA LEU A 216 -7.41 -1.86 0.70
C LEU A 216 -7.15 -2.68 -0.55
N LEU A 217 -6.05 -3.44 -0.53
CA LEU A 217 -5.67 -4.39 -1.56
C LEU A 217 -5.71 -5.82 -0.99
N ASN A 218 -5.88 -6.79 -1.88
CA ASN A 218 -5.66 -8.20 -1.56
C ASN A 218 -4.21 -8.61 -1.84
N ASP A 219 -3.93 -9.88 -1.55
CA ASP A 219 -2.61 -10.49 -1.69
C ASP A 219 -2.08 -10.58 -3.14
N LYS A 220 -2.91 -10.25 -4.13
CA LYS A 220 -2.57 -10.20 -5.56
C LYS A 220 -2.44 -8.77 -6.09
N MET A 221 -2.38 -7.78 -5.19
CA MET A 221 -2.39 -6.35 -5.51
C MET A 221 -3.70 -5.88 -6.18
N GLU A 222 -4.79 -6.66 -6.12
CA GLU A 222 -6.08 -6.22 -6.62
C GLU A 222 -6.78 -5.34 -5.57
N ILE A 223 -7.42 -4.28 -6.02
CA ILE A 223 -8.15 -3.39 -5.13
C ILE A 223 -9.40 -4.10 -4.59
N VAL A 224 -9.51 -4.14 -3.28
CA VAL A 224 -10.70 -4.63 -2.55
C VAL A 224 -11.62 -3.45 -2.25
N GLU A 225 -11.08 -2.38 -1.66
CA GLU A 225 -11.82 -1.16 -1.36
C GLU A 225 -11.00 0.07 -1.79
N PHE A 226 -11.56 0.85 -2.70
CA PHE A 226 -10.98 2.13 -3.12
C PHE A 226 -11.72 3.29 -2.46
N SER A 227 -10.98 4.21 -1.86
CA SER A 227 -11.51 5.45 -1.34
C SER A 227 -10.69 6.63 -1.84
N GLN A 228 -11.36 7.75 -2.06
CA GLN A 228 -10.69 9.04 -2.34
C GLN A 228 -10.57 9.91 -1.10
N ARG A 229 -11.16 9.49 0.02
CA ARG A 229 -11.11 10.21 1.29
C ARG A 229 -11.43 9.30 2.45
N GLY A 230 -10.75 9.54 3.56
CA GLY A 230 -11.04 8.95 4.86
C GLY A 230 -10.71 7.46 4.94
N TRP A 231 -10.92 6.92 6.13
CA TRP A 231 -10.67 5.52 6.48
C TRP A 231 -11.93 4.66 6.49
N GLN A 232 -13.13 5.26 6.36
CA GLN A 232 -14.39 4.62 6.73
C GLN A 232 -14.70 3.36 5.92
N SER A 233 -14.47 3.37 4.61
CA SER A 233 -14.75 2.20 3.76
C SER A 233 -13.80 1.06 4.07
N ALA A 234 -12.50 1.33 4.10
CA ALA A 234 -11.48 0.32 4.41
C ALA A 234 -11.64 -0.23 5.83
N PHE A 235 -11.79 0.63 6.84
CA PHE A 235 -11.99 0.19 8.23
C PHE A 235 -13.33 -0.50 8.41
N GLY A 236 -14.37 -0.08 7.69
CA GLY A 236 -15.67 -0.76 7.68
C GLY A 236 -15.64 -2.12 6.99
N TYR A 237 -14.70 -2.36 6.07
CA TYR A 237 -14.44 -3.68 5.50
C TYR A 237 -13.69 -4.55 6.52
N LEU A 238 -12.56 -4.06 7.02
CA LEU A 238 -11.68 -4.77 7.96
C LEU A 238 -12.41 -5.13 9.26
N SER A 239 -13.29 -4.26 9.76
CA SER A 239 -14.04 -4.51 11.01
C SER A 239 -15.00 -5.70 10.90
N LYS A 240 -15.42 -6.07 9.69
CA LYS A 240 -16.32 -7.20 9.42
C LYS A 240 -15.61 -8.54 9.27
N LEU A 241 -14.28 -8.54 9.16
CA LEU A 241 -13.52 -9.78 9.08
C LEU A 241 -13.72 -10.59 10.37
N LYS A 242 -13.82 -11.91 10.20
CA LYS A 242 -13.95 -12.84 11.32
C LYS A 242 -12.59 -13.03 11.95
N LEU A 243 -12.61 -13.12 13.28
CA LEU A 243 -11.43 -13.48 14.05
C LEU A 243 -11.68 -14.86 14.67
N ASN A 244 -10.63 -15.65 14.77
CA ASN A 244 -10.64 -16.89 15.54
C ASN A 244 -10.65 -16.59 17.06
N GLU A 245 -10.68 -17.65 17.88
CA GLU A 245 -10.71 -17.50 19.36
C GLU A 245 -9.47 -16.79 19.93
N GLU A 246 -8.37 -16.78 19.19
CA GLU A 246 -7.09 -16.15 19.57
C GLU A 246 -7.01 -14.68 19.12
N GLY A 247 -8.01 -14.18 18.38
CA GLY A 247 -8.07 -12.80 17.90
C GLY A 247 -7.35 -12.57 16.56
N HIS A 248 -6.93 -13.63 15.86
CA HIS A 248 -6.33 -13.57 14.52
C HIS A 248 -7.37 -13.70 13.42
N LEU A 249 -7.05 -13.30 12.19
CA LEU A 249 -7.94 -13.51 11.04
C LEU A 249 -8.28 -14.99 10.85
N ASP A 250 -9.58 -15.26 10.78
CA ASP A 250 -10.12 -16.58 10.49
C ASP A 250 -10.12 -16.80 8.97
N ASN A 251 -9.27 -17.71 8.49
CA ASN A 251 -9.07 -18.00 7.07
C ASN A 251 -9.94 -19.18 6.56
N GLU A 252 -10.96 -19.59 7.33
CA GLU A 252 -11.92 -20.66 6.97
C GLU A 252 -12.90 -20.30 5.84
#